data_AF-A0A4Q1TLI9-F1
#
_entry.id   AF-A0A4Q1TLI9-F1
#
_cell.length_a   1.000
_cell.length_b   1.000
_cell.length_c   1.000
_cell.angle_alpha   90.00
_cell.angle_beta   90.00
_cell.angle_gamma   90.00
#
_symmetry.space_group_name_H-M   'P 1'
#
loop_
_entity.id
_entity.type
_entity.pdbx_description
1 polymer ?
#
loop_
_entity_poly.entity_id
_entity_poly.type
_entity_poly.pdbx_seq_one_letter_code
_entity_poly.pdbx_strand_id
1 'polypeptide(L)'
;MKISIKKVPALYDLIYGAFALVMLIVAIVTTLPNGFSFTSVGATLMTWANHLWWLTVPGIIFHLLSYFVSQHSRLLTVGNIIGLCAFIAFILIPNYSVFALIGLVVAMLLILRGANRSHRMREESEVS
;
A
#
# COMPACT_ATOMS: atom_id res chain seq x y z
N MET A 1 1.31 21.22 -7.03
CA MET A 1 0.44 20.44 -6.10
C MET A 1 1.12 20.45 -4.73
N LYS A 2 0.58 21.13 -3.70
CA LYS A 2 1.16 21.06 -2.35
C LYS A 2 1.04 19.61 -1.87
N ILE A 3 2.17 18.92 -1.71
CA ILE A 3 2.18 17.54 -1.20
C ILE A 3 1.70 17.60 0.25
N SER A 4 0.46 17.18 0.48
CA SER A 4 -0.08 17.04 1.82
C SER A 4 0.39 15.73 2.42
N ILE A 5 0.84 15.76 3.68
CA ILE A 5 1.23 14.56 4.44
C ILE A 5 0.13 13.48 4.44
N LYS A 6 -1.14 13.88 4.28
CA LYS A 6 -2.30 12.98 4.18
C LYS A 6 -2.38 12.20 2.86
N LYS A 7 -1.72 12.67 1.80
CA LYS A 7 -1.74 12.06 0.45
C LYS A 7 -0.43 11.33 0.12
N VAL A 8 0.63 11.55 0.89
CA VAL A 8 1.92 10.87 0.72
C VAL A 8 1.80 9.34 0.74
N PRO A 9 1.04 8.71 1.66
CA PRO A 9 0.91 7.26 1.67
C PRO A 9 0.27 6.77 0.37
N ALA A 10 -0.83 7.38 -0.09
CA ALA A 10 -1.48 6.98 -1.33
C ALA A 10 -0.57 7.10 -2.59
N LEU A 11 0.34 8.08 -2.63
CA LEU A 11 1.33 8.18 -3.69
C LEU A 11 2.33 7.02 -3.63
N TYR A 12 2.78 6.68 -2.42
CA TYR A 12 3.69 5.57 -2.21
C TYR A 12 3.02 4.22 -2.50
N ASP A 13 1.76 4.03 -2.09
CA ASP A 13 0.92 2.87 -2.38
C ASP A 13 0.83 2.59 -3.88
N LEU A 14 0.70 3.65 -4.70
CA LEU A 14 0.67 3.53 -6.15
C LEU A 14 2.00 3.00 -6.71
N ILE A 15 3.12 3.60 -6.28
CA ILE A 15 4.47 3.24 -6.76
C ILE A 15 4.81 1.81 -6.30
N TYR A 16 4.63 1.52 -5.01
CA TYR A 16 4.90 0.22 -4.44
C TYR A 16 3.95 -0.84 -5.01
N GLY A 17 2.67 -0.52 -5.20
CA GLY A 17 1.69 -1.42 -5.80
C GLY A 17 2.05 -1.81 -7.24
N ALA A 18 2.51 -0.84 -8.06
CA ALA A 18 3.01 -1.13 -9.40
C ALA A 18 4.25 -2.04 -9.35
N PHE A 19 5.19 -1.76 -8.45
CA PHE A 19 6.36 -2.60 -8.23
C PHE A 19 5.97 -4.04 -7.80
N ALA A 20 5.09 -4.18 -6.80
CA ALA A 20 4.64 -5.47 -6.30
C ALA A 20 3.85 -6.27 -7.35
N LEU A 21 3.09 -5.58 -8.23
CA LEU A 21 2.43 -6.20 -9.37
C LEU A 21 3.44 -6.74 -10.39
N VAL A 22 4.47 -5.96 -10.73
CA VAL A 22 5.55 -6.43 -11.61
C VAL A 22 6.25 -7.64 -10.99
N MET A 23 6.59 -7.58 -9.71
CA MET A 23 7.20 -8.70 -9.00
C MET A 23 6.34 -9.97 -9.07
N LEU A 24 5.02 -9.84 -8.86
CA LEU A 24 4.11 -10.97 -8.98
C LEU A 24 4.10 -11.56 -10.41
N ILE A 25 4.05 -10.72 -11.44
CA ILE A 25 4.10 -11.16 -12.84
C ILE A 25 5.42 -11.86 -13.15
N VAL A 26 6.55 -11.31 -12.72
CA VAL A 26 7.87 -11.91 -12.93
C VAL A 26 7.96 -13.25 -12.22
N ALA A 27 7.48 -13.37 -10.97
CA ALA A 27 7.46 -14.64 -10.24
C ALA A 27 6.65 -15.72 -10.99
N ILE A 28 5.49 -15.35 -11.53
CA ILE A 28 4.69 -16.25 -12.38
C ILE A 28 5.49 -16.67 -13.60
N VAL A 29 6.02 -15.73 -14.38
CA VAL A 29 6.78 -16.02 -15.61
C VAL A 29 8.00 -16.91 -15.34
N THR A 30 8.73 -16.67 -14.25
CA THR A 30 9.91 -17.48 -13.89
C THR A 30 9.58 -18.90 -13.47
N THR A 31 8.34 -19.16 -13.02
CA THR A 31 7.92 -20.49 -12.55
C THR A 31 7.21 -21.29 -13.64
N LEU A 32 6.71 -20.65 -14.70
CA LEU A 32 6.04 -21.31 -15.84
C LEU A 32 6.87 -22.46 -16.47
N PRO A 33 8.18 -22.33 -16.73
CA PRO A 33 8.95 -23.38 -17.39
C PRO A 33 9.01 -24.70 -16.61
N ASN A 34 8.84 -24.66 -15.29
CA ASN A 34 8.91 -25.82 -14.40
C ASN A 34 7.50 -26.37 -14.03
N GLY A 35 6.45 -25.87 -14.69
CA GLY A 35 5.06 -26.15 -14.35
C GLY A 35 4.51 -25.15 -13.33
N PHE A 36 3.42 -24.46 -13.71
CA PHE A 36 2.80 -23.46 -12.83
C PHE A 36 2.26 -24.09 -11.56
N SER A 37 2.64 -23.53 -10.40
CA SER A 37 1.98 -23.79 -9.13
C SER A 37 1.96 -22.54 -8.26
N PHE A 38 0.90 -22.34 -7.49
CA PHE A 38 0.85 -21.23 -6.52
C PHE A 38 1.97 -21.33 -5.48
N THR A 39 2.34 -22.56 -5.10
CA THR A 39 3.44 -22.81 -4.16
C THR A 39 4.78 -22.32 -4.71
N SER A 40 5.09 -22.58 -5.99
CA SER A 40 6.35 -22.14 -6.60
C SER A 40 6.41 -20.62 -6.72
N VAL A 41 5.31 -19.96 -7.12
CA VAL A 41 5.24 -18.49 -7.16
C VAL A 41 5.45 -17.90 -5.77
N GLY A 42 4.78 -18.45 -4.76
CA GLY A 42 4.94 -18.02 -3.37
C GLY A 42 6.37 -18.21 -2.85
N ALA A 43 7.00 -19.33 -3.16
CA ALA A 43 8.39 -19.59 -2.79
C ALA A 43 9.36 -18.60 -3.44
N THR A 44 9.18 -18.28 -4.73
CA THR A 44 9.97 -17.26 -5.42
C THR A 44 9.84 -15.88 -4.76
N LEU A 45 8.62 -15.47 -4.41
CA LEU A 45 8.36 -14.21 -3.72
C LEU A 45 9.01 -14.16 -2.33
N MET A 46 8.98 -15.27 -1.57
CA MET A 46 9.66 -15.40 -0.28
C MET A 46 11.18 -15.22 -0.42
N THR A 47 11.80 -15.82 -1.43
CA THR A 47 13.25 -15.68 -1.67
C THR A 47 13.63 -14.22 -1.94
N TRP A 48 12.83 -13.51 -2.73
CA TRP A 48 13.08 -12.10 -3.06
C TRP A 48 12.83 -11.13 -1.90
N ALA A 49 11.89 -11.45 -1.01
CA ALA A 49 11.55 -10.61 0.13
C ALA A 49 12.77 -10.31 1.03
N ASN A 50 13.68 -11.28 1.20
CA ASN A 50 14.92 -11.10 1.96
C ASN A 50 15.82 -9.97 1.43
N HIS A 51 15.70 -9.62 0.15
CA HIS A 51 16.52 -8.58 -0.48
C HIS A 51 15.77 -7.25 -0.65
N LEU A 52 14.43 -7.28 -0.61
CA LEU A 52 13.58 -6.17 -1.02
C LEU A 52 12.67 -5.66 0.11
N TRP A 53 12.70 -6.28 1.30
CA TRP A 53 11.88 -5.88 2.43
C TRP A 53 12.05 -4.41 2.82
N TRP A 54 13.25 -3.83 2.65
CA TRP A 54 13.52 -2.45 3.00
C TRP A 54 12.66 -1.45 2.20
N LEU A 55 12.17 -1.83 1.02
CA LEU A 55 11.21 -1.04 0.23
C LEU A 55 9.82 -0.95 0.87
N THR A 56 9.49 -1.77 1.87
CA THR A 56 8.21 -1.67 2.59
C THR A 56 8.25 -0.65 3.73
N VAL A 57 9.44 -0.39 4.27
CA VAL A 57 9.66 0.45 5.46
C VAL A 57 9.18 1.89 5.25
N PRO A 58 9.47 2.58 4.13
CA PRO A 58 8.94 3.92 3.90
C PRO A 58 7.41 3.95 3.88
N GLY A 59 6.77 2.92 3.33
CA GLY A 59 5.30 2.79 3.32
C GLY A 59 4.72 2.73 4.73
N ILE A 60 5.31 1.90 5.60
CA ILE A 60 4.96 1.83 7.02
C ILE A 60 5.07 3.21 7.69
N ILE A 61 6.19 3.90 7.48
CA ILE A 61 6.44 5.23 8.06
C ILE A 61 5.38 6.23 7.56
N PHE A 62 5.10 6.27 6.26
CA PHE A 62 4.12 7.19 5.70
C PHE A 62 2.71 6.95 6.25
N HIS A 63 2.28 5.69 6.35
CA HIS A 63 0.99 5.37 6.95
C HIS A 63 0.91 5.77 8.43
N LEU A 64 1.96 5.55 9.21
CA LEU A 64 2.00 5.97 10.61
C LEU A 64 1.92 7.49 10.74
N LEU A 65 2.73 8.24 9.99
CA LEU A 65 2.70 9.70 9.99
C LEU A 65 1.32 10.23 9.58
N SER A 66 0.75 9.70 8.50
CA SER A 66 -0.58 10.10 8.05
C SER A 66 -1.68 9.70 9.03
N TYR A 67 -1.55 8.58 9.73
CA TYR A 67 -2.49 8.12 10.75
C TYR A 67 -2.58 9.14 11.90
N PHE A 68 -1.44 9.54 12.47
CA PHE A 68 -1.43 10.49 13.60
C PHE A 68 -1.97 11.88 13.21
N VAL A 69 -1.75 12.33 11.98
CA VAL A 69 -2.25 13.64 11.49
C VAL A 69 -3.73 13.61 11.08
N SER A 70 -4.32 12.42 10.93
CA SER A 70 -5.65 12.26 10.33
C SER A 70 -6.71 11.70 11.27
N GLN A 71 -6.50 11.74 12.58
CA GLN A 71 -7.39 11.17 13.60
C GLN A 71 -8.86 11.63 13.48
N HIS A 72 -9.09 12.85 12.97
CA HIS A 72 -10.44 13.41 12.79
C HIS A 72 -11.20 12.86 11.56
N SER A 73 -10.57 12.08 10.70
CA SER A 73 -11.19 11.53 9.48
C SER A 73 -11.18 10.01 9.49
N ARG A 74 -12.35 9.41 9.73
CA ARG A 74 -12.52 7.94 9.77
C ARG A 74 -11.97 7.24 8.53
N LEU A 75 -12.16 7.83 7.34
CA LEU A 75 -11.66 7.25 6.08
C LEU A 75 -10.13 7.23 6.03
N LEU A 76 -9.48 8.31 6.45
CA LEU A 76 -8.02 8.38 6.50
C LEU A 76 -7.46 7.43 7.56
N THR A 77 -8.08 7.36 8.74
CA THR A 77 -7.67 6.46 9.81
C THR A 77 -7.74 5.00 9.37
N VAL A 78 -8.89 4.56 8.85
CA VAL A 78 -9.08 3.18 8.38
C VAL A 78 -8.17 2.87 7.20
N GLY A 79 -8.04 3.79 6.23
CA GLY A 79 -7.14 3.62 5.09
C GLY A 79 -5.69 3.42 5.52
N ASN A 80 -5.20 4.20 6.49
CA ASN A 80 -3.84 4.05 7.00
C ASN A 80 -3.62 2.74 7.78
N ILE A 81 -4.62 2.27 8.54
CA ILE A 81 -4.53 0.95 9.21
C ILE A 81 -4.43 -0.17 8.18
N ILE A 82 -5.30 -0.16 7.16
CA ILE A 82 -5.30 -1.19 6.12
C ILE A 82 -3.96 -1.17 5.35
N GLY A 83 -3.47 0.02 4.99
CA GLY A 83 -2.19 0.17 4.30
C GLY A 83 -1.02 -0.32 5.15
N LEU A 84 -0.99 0.02 6.44
CA LEU A 84 -0.01 -0.50 7.39
C LEU A 84 -0.03 -2.02 7.45
N CYS A 85 -1.21 -2.64 7.55
CA CYS A 85 -1.35 -4.09 7.52
C CYS A 85 -0.87 -4.71 6.20
N ALA A 86 -1.14 -4.06 5.05
CA ALA A 86 -0.66 -4.52 3.75
C ALA A 86 0.87 -4.51 3.66
N PHE A 87 1.52 -3.43 4.09
CA PHE A 87 2.99 -3.35 4.13
C PHE A 87 3.62 -4.38 5.08
N ILE A 88 3.01 -4.62 6.25
CA ILE A 88 3.45 -5.69 7.16
C ILE A 88 3.30 -7.06 6.49
N ALA A 89 2.20 -7.31 5.77
CA ALA A 89 1.98 -8.56 5.07
C ALA A 89 3.01 -8.79 3.95
N PHE A 90 3.43 -7.74 3.22
CA PHE A 90 4.50 -7.85 2.22
C PHE A 90 5.85 -8.26 2.82
N ILE A 91 6.11 -7.98 4.11
CA ILE A 91 7.32 -8.44 4.80
C ILE A 91 7.15 -9.87 5.30
N LEU A 92 6.06 -10.14 6.05
CA LEU A 92 5.94 -11.38 6.82
C LEU A 92 5.43 -12.56 6.01
N ILE A 93 4.57 -12.30 5.03
CA ILE A 93 3.85 -13.32 4.25
C ILE A 93 3.74 -12.93 2.76
N PRO A 94 4.87 -12.66 2.07
CA PRO A 94 4.90 -12.22 0.66
C PRO A 94 4.31 -13.24 -0.32
N ASN A 95 4.20 -14.52 0.07
CA ASN A 95 3.47 -15.53 -0.70
C ASN A 95 1.96 -15.27 -0.81
N TYR A 96 1.40 -14.41 0.06
CA TYR A 96 0.01 -13.91 0.00
C TYR A 96 -0.06 -12.49 -0.61
N SER A 97 0.94 -12.09 -1.40
CA SER A 97 1.07 -10.75 -1.99
C SER A 97 -0.18 -10.26 -2.75
N VAL A 98 -0.97 -11.16 -3.35
CA VAL A 98 -2.24 -10.81 -4.00
C VAL A 98 -3.21 -10.15 -3.01
N PHE A 99 -3.34 -10.70 -1.80
CA PHE A 99 -4.22 -10.12 -0.78
C PHE A 99 -3.66 -8.81 -0.22
N ALA A 100 -2.34 -8.74 -0.05
CA ALA A 100 -1.66 -7.50 0.35
C ALA A 100 -1.84 -6.39 -0.71
N LEU A 101 -1.77 -6.72 -2.00
CA LEU A 101 -2.04 -5.82 -3.13
C LEU A 101 -3.48 -5.30 -3.11
N ILE A 102 -4.46 -6.18 -2.88
CA ILE A 102 -5.88 -5.77 -2.74
C ILE A 102 -6.03 -4.82 -1.55
N GLY A 103 -5.43 -5.16 -0.40
CA GLY A 103 -5.41 -4.30 0.78
C GLY A 103 -4.82 -2.92 0.49
N LEU A 104 -3.69 -2.87 -0.23
CA LEU A 104 -3.01 -1.63 -0.61
C LEU A 104 -3.89 -0.76 -1.52
N VAL A 105 -4.58 -1.35 -2.50
CA VAL A 105 -5.53 -0.63 -3.36
C VAL A 105 -6.70 -0.07 -2.55
N VAL A 106 -7.27 -0.87 -1.64
CA VAL A 106 -8.35 -0.42 -0.74
C VAL A 106 -7.88 0.74 0.15
N ALA A 107 -6.70 0.62 0.75
CA ALA A 107 -6.08 1.66 1.56
C ALA A 107 -5.93 2.96 0.77
N MET A 108 -5.34 2.90 -0.42
CA MET A 108 -5.13 4.04 -1.30
C MET A 108 -6.46 4.74 -1.64
N LEU A 109 -7.50 3.99 -2.02
CA LEU A 109 -8.81 4.55 -2.35
C LEU A 109 -9.46 5.26 -1.15
N LEU A 110 -9.36 4.68 0.05
CA LEU A 110 -9.88 5.30 1.28
C LEU A 110 -9.12 6.57 1.63
N ILE A 111 -7.79 6.56 1.48
CA ILE A 111 -6.93 7.72 1.76
C ILE A 111 -7.26 8.87 0.80
N LEU A 112 -7.33 8.60 -0.51
CA LEU A 112 -7.65 9.62 -1.52
C LEU A 112 -9.05 10.21 -1.31
N ARG A 113 -10.06 9.36 -1.05
CA ARG A 113 -11.43 9.83 -0.74
C ARG A 113 -11.47 10.65 0.54
N GLY A 114 -10.79 10.19 1.60
CA GLY A 114 -10.71 10.89 2.88
C GLY A 114 -10.00 12.25 2.77
N ALA A 115 -8.92 12.32 2.00
CA ALA A 115 -8.15 13.54 1.79
C ALA A 115 -8.94 14.58 0.98
N ASN A 116 -9.64 14.16 -0.08
CA ASN A 116 -10.48 15.05 -0.89
C ASN A 116 -11.67 15.59 -0.08
N ARG A 117 -12.31 14.75 0.75
CA ARG A 117 -13.39 15.21 1.64
C ARG A 117 -12.89 16.23 2.67
N SER A 118 -11.72 15.98 3.27
CA SER A 118 -11.11 16.91 4.23
C SER A 118 -10.72 18.24 3.60
N HIS A 119 -10.31 18.25 2.32
CA HIS A 119 -10.00 19.48 1.58
C HIS A 119 -11.25 20.32 1.35
N ARG A 120 -12.31 19.68 0.83
CA ARG A 120 -13.57 20.36 0.50
C ARG A 120 -14.21 21.02 1.73
N MET A 121 -14.24 20.33 2.87
CA MET A 121 -14.78 20.90 4.11
C MET A 121 -13.98 22.11 4.62
N ARG A 122 -12.67 22.17 4.34
CA ARG A 122 -11.82 23.31 4.71
C ARG A 122 -12.08 24.51 3.81
N GLU A 123 -12.27 24.28 2.51
CA GLU A 123 -12.66 25.34 1.57
C GLU A 123 -14.04 25.90 1.90
N GLU A 124 -15.03 25.06 2.21
CA GLU A 124 -16.37 25.49 2.62
C GLU A 124 -16.34 26.37 3.89
N SER A 125 -15.47 26.06 4.86
CA SER A 125 -15.31 26.87 6.09
C SER A 125 -14.54 28.18 5.93
N GLU A 126 -13.70 28.32 4.90
CA GLU A 126 -12.95 29.56 4.63
C GLU A 126 -13.79 30.59 3.86
N VAL A 127 -14.94 30.17 3.30
CA VAL A 127 -15.85 31.01 2.51
C VAL A 127 -17.06 31.50 3.31
N SER A 128 -17.35 30.90 4.47
CA SER A 128 -18.41 31.28 5.42
C SER A 128 -17.92 32.30 6.46
#